data_AF-A0A2V8BLK1-F1
#
_entry.id   AF-A0A2V8BLK1-F1
#
_cell.length_a   1.000
_cell.length_b   1.000
_cell.length_c   1.000
_cell.angle_alpha   90.00
_cell.angle_beta   90.00
_cell.angle_gamma   90.00
#
_symmetry.space_group_name_H-M   'P 1'
#
loop_
_entity.id
_entity.type
_entity.pdbx_description
1 polymer ?
#
loop_
_entity_poly.entity_id
_entity_poly.type
_entity_poly.pdbx_seq_one_letter_code
_entity_poly.pdbx_strand_id
1 'polypeptide(L)'
;MSARHLASGALIFAPDQGVFGDVVVKYSGDRYLNKRNTALARPFTTVDVGAGYRFGPYEIRADGRNLGDKRDPVAASELGDAQYYRLFPRSFRVTASLRF
;
A
#
# COMPACT_ATOMS: atom_id res chain seq x y z
N MET A 1 8.98 -16.90 4.38
CA MET A 1 8.29 -16.40 5.59
C MET A 1 7.00 -15.76 5.14
N SER A 2 5.84 -16.16 5.66
CA SER A 2 4.53 -15.74 5.14
C SER A 2 3.56 -15.49 6.30
N ALA A 3 2.69 -14.51 6.15
CA ALA A 3 1.57 -14.33 7.07
C ALA A 3 0.50 -15.39 6.79
N ARG A 4 -0.05 -15.99 7.85
CA ARG A 4 -1.12 -16.99 7.72
C ARG A 4 -2.44 -16.37 7.25
N HIS A 5 -2.66 -15.11 7.60
CA HIS A 5 -3.86 -14.36 7.27
C HIS A 5 -3.47 -13.13 6.44
N LEU A 6 -4.01 -13.05 5.23
CA LEU A 6 -3.87 -11.91 4.33
C LEU A 6 -5.25 -11.57 3.80
N ALA A 7 -5.55 -10.27 3.72
CA ALA A 7 -6.76 -9.79 3.10
C ALA A 7 -6.51 -8.46 2.40
N SER A 8 -7.16 -8.25 1.26
CA SER A 8 -7.19 -6.96 0.58
C SER A 8 -8.55 -6.72 -0.03
N GLY A 9 -9.03 -5.49 0.08
CA GLY A 9 -10.27 -5.04 -0.56
C GLY A 9 -10.08 -3.69 -1.22
N ALA A 10 -10.81 -3.46 -2.31
CA ALA A 10 -10.80 -2.21 -3.04
C ALA A 10 -12.22 -1.77 -3.38
N LEU A 11 -12.49 -0.48 -3.25
CA LEU A 11 -13.66 0.18 -3.82
C LEU A 11 -13.17 1.13 -4.90
N ILE A 12 -13.78 1.06 -6.08
CA ILE A 12 -13.39 1.87 -7.24
C ILE A 12 -14.63 2.57 -7.79
N PHE A 13 -14.51 3.89 -7.96
CA PHE A 13 -15.48 4.71 -8.68
C PHE A 13 -14.81 5.28 -9.91
N ALA A 14 -15.22 4.85 -11.10
CA ALA A 14 -14.52 5.13 -12.35
C ALA A 14 -15.47 5.49 -13.50
N PRO A 15 -16.15 6.64 -13.45
CA PRO A 15 -16.87 7.16 -14.60
C PRO A 15 -15.91 7.55 -15.73
N ASP A 16 -16.46 7.67 -16.95
CA ASP A 16 -15.69 8.05 -18.15
C ASP A 16 -15.14 9.47 -18.07
N GLN A 17 -15.88 10.38 -17.45
CA GLN A 17 -15.54 11.79 -17.27
C GLN A 17 -15.88 12.24 -15.84
N GLY A 18 -15.25 13.33 -15.39
CA GLY A 18 -15.46 13.89 -14.06
C GLY A 18 -14.59 13.25 -12.98
N VAL A 19 -15.07 13.29 -11.73
CA VAL A 19 -14.35 12.77 -10.55
C VAL A 19 -14.29 11.26 -10.60
N PHE A 20 -13.12 10.70 -10.32
CA PHE A 20 -12.93 9.27 -10.14
C PHE A 20 -11.97 9.00 -8.99
N GLY A 21 -11.92 7.77 -8.51
CA GLY A 21 -11.02 7.40 -7.43
C GLY A 21 -11.21 5.99 -6.93
N ASP A 22 -10.40 5.65 -5.93
CA ASP A 22 -10.40 4.36 -5.29
C ASP A 22 -9.88 4.43 -3.87
N VAL A 23 -10.30 3.45 -3.07
CA VAL A 23 -9.80 3.18 -1.74
C VAL A 23 -9.40 1.73 -1.68
N VAL A 24 -8.16 1.45 -1.26
CA VAL A 24 -7.63 0.09 -1.12
C VAL A 24 -7.18 -0.14 0.32
N VAL A 25 -7.72 -1.18 0.95
CA VAL A 25 -7.34 -1.60 2.30
C VAL A 25 -6.60 -2.93 2.20
N LYS A 26 -5.42 -3.01 2.81
CA LYS A 26 -4.60 -4.23 2.85
C LYS A 26 -4.27 -4.60 4.28
N TYR A 27 -4.62 -5.81 4.69
CA TYR A 27 -4.30 -6.41 5.98
C TYR A 27 -3.22 -7.48 5.81
N SER A 28 -2.18 -7.39 6.64
CA SER A 28 -1.18 -8.44 6.79
C SER A 28 -1.23 -8.95 8.22
N GLY A 29 -1.47 -10.25 8.37
CA GLY A 29 -1.44 -10.96 9.65
C GLY A 29 -0.05 -11.02 10.26
N ASP A 30 -0.01 -11.59 11.47
CA ASP A 30 1.22 -11.92 12.15
C ASP A 30 2.07 -12.91 11.32
N ARG A 31 3.39 -12.73 11.41
CA ARG A 31 4.36 -13.60 10.72
C ARG A 31 5.71 -13.55 11.41
N TYR A 32 6.43 -14.65 11.32
CA TYR A 32 7.84 -14.66 11.72
C TYR A 32 8.71 -14.06 10.62
N LEU A 33 9.65 -13.21 11.04
CA LEU A 33 10.64 -12.54 10.19
C LEU A 33 11.97 -13.28 10.12
N ASN A 34 12.09 -14.45 10.76
CA ASN A 34 13.24 -15.33 10.60
C ASN A 34 12.84 -16.80 10.43
N LYS A 35 13.72 -17.61 9.83
CA LYS A 35 13.51 -19.05 9.61
C LYS A 35 13.42 -19.85 10.92
N ARG A 36 13.96 -19.31 12.02
CA ARG A 36 13.93 -19.91 13.37
C ARG A 36 12.58 -19.70 14.08
N ASN A 37 11.65 -18.93 13.51
CA ASN A 37 10.36 -18.60 14.11
C ASN A 37 10.46 -17.98 15.52
N THR A 38 11.43 -17.08 15.72
CA THR A 38 11.61 -16.36 17.00
C THR A 38 11.35 -14.86 16.91
N ALA A 39 11.39 -14.28 15.71
CA ALA A 39 11.14 -12.86 15.49
C ALA A 39 9.72 -12.61 14.97
N LEU A 40 8.74 -12.50 15.87
CA LEU A 40 7.34 -12.30 15.49
C LEU A 40 7.07 -10.83 15.12
N ALA A 41 6.59 -10.59 13.90
CA ALA A 41 6.00 -9.32 13.48
C ALA A 41 4.50 -9.33 13.77
N ARG A 42 4.00 -8.24 14.36
CA ARG A 42 2.57 -8.02 14.61
C ARG A 42 1.82 -7.74 13.30
N PRO A 43 0.51 -8.01 13.27
CA PRO A 43 -0.30 -7.67 12.12
C PRO A 43 -0.39 -6.16 11.92
N PHE A 44 -0.58 -5.73 10.68
CA PHE A 44 -0.82 -4.33 10.34
C PHE A 44 -1.82 -4.18 9.20
N THR A 45 -2.40 -2.99 9.11
CA THR A 45 -3.30 -2.59 8.03
C THR A 45 -2.80 -1.31 7.39
N THR A 46 -2.80 -1.27 6.07
CA THR A 46 -2.49 -0.08 5.28
C THR A 46 -3.70 0.31 4.47
N VAL A 47 -3.87 1.62 4.29
CA VAL A 47 -4.92 2.22 3.46
C VAL A 47 -4.24 3.06 2.39
N ASP A 48 -4.60 2.81 1.14
CA ASP A 48 -4.22 3.62 0.00
C ASP A 48 -5.48 4.28 -0.55
N VAL A 49 -5.36 5.52 -1.02
CA VAL A 49 -6.47 6.25 -1.65
C VAL A 49 -5.92 6.92 -2.88
N GLY A 50 -6.67 6.88 -3.97
CA GLY A 50 -6.42 7.75 -5.10
C GLY A 50 -7.69 8.47 -5.56
N ALA A 51 -7.50 9.70 -6.00
CA ALA A 51 -8.59 10.54 -6.49
C ALA A 51 -8.09 11.38 -7.66
N GLY A 52 -8.96 11.62 -8.64
CA GLY A 52 -8.61 12.39 -9.81
C GLY A 52 -9.81 12.95 -10.52
N TYR A 53 -9.52 13.67 -11.60
CA TYR A 53 -10.52 14.30 -12.45
C TYR A 53 -10.18 14.08 -13.93
N ARG A 54 -11.20 13.72 -14.71
CA ARG A 54 -11.14 13.51 -16.15
C ARG A 54 -11.94 14.58 -16.88
N PHE A 55 -11.33 15.18 -17.89
CA PHE A 55 -11.99 16.20 -18.73
C PHE A 55 -11.47 16.12 -20.17
N GLY A 56 -12.33 15.65 -21.07
CA GLY A 56 -11.94 15.37 -22.45
C GLY A 56 -10.84 14.29 -22.49
N PRO A 57 -9.71 14.54 -23.18
CA PRO A 57 -8.59 13.61 -23.22
C PRO A 57 -7.67 13.71 -21.99
N TYR A 58 -7.90 14.64 -21.07
CA TYR A 58 -6.99 14.89 -19.95
C TYR A 58 -7.43 14.15 -18.68
N GLU A 59 -6.47 13.62 -17.95
CA GLU A 59 -6.65 13.06 -16.61
C GLU A 59 -5.59 13.60 -15.67
N ILE A 60 -6.01 14.09 -14.49
CA ILE A 60 -5.11 14.44 -13.38
C ILE A 60 -5.51 13.60 -12.18
N ARG A 61 -4.52 13.00 -11.51
CA ARG A 61 -4.73 12.12 -10.37
C ARG A 61 -3.70 12.33 -9.28
N ALA A 62 -4.15 12.24 -8.03
CA ALA A 62 -3.31 12.11 -6.86
C ALA A 62 -3.51 10.73 -6.23
N ASP A 63 -2.40 10.08 -5.87
CA ASP A 63 -2.34 8.79 -5.21
C ASP A 63 -1.62 8.93 -3.87
N GLY A 64 -2.28 8.51 -2.79
CA GLY A 64 -1.71 8.36 -1.47
C GLY A 64 -1.54 6.88 -1.12
N ARG A 65 -0.32 6.48 -0.74
CA ARG A 65 0.00 5.11 -0.31
C ARG A 65 0.33 5.10 1.17
N ASN A 66 -0.10 4.05 1.87
CA ASN A 66 0.10 3.86 3.30
C ASN A 66 -0.27 5.12 4.11
N LEU A 67 -1.50 5.61 3.94
CA LEU A 67 -1.94 6.88 4.51
C LEU A 67 -1.93 6.93 6.05
N GLY A 68 -2.04 5.76 6.69
CA GLY A 68 -1.86 5.59 8.13
C GLY A 68 -0.40 5.56 8.60
N ASP A 69 0.56 5.75 7.68
CA ASP A 69 2.00 5.81 7.92
C ASP A 69 2.54 4.65 8.78
N LYS A 70 2.08 3.42 8.48
CA LYS A 70 2.60 2.22 9.14
C LYS A 70 4.06 2.01 8.78
N ARG A 71 4.86 1.55 9.74
CA ARG A 71 6.31 1.34 9.56
C ARG A 71 6.76 0.00 10.15
N ASP A 72 5.87 -0.98 10.11
CA ASP A 72 6.11 -2.32 10.64
C ASP A 72 7.27 -3.01 9.90
N PRO A 73 8.05 -3.86 10.59
CA PRO A 73 9.09 -4.66 9.94
C PRO A 73 8.46 -5.71 9.03
N VAL A 74 8.97 -5.83 7.80
CA VAL A 74 8.34 -6.64 6.76
C VAL A 74 9.14 -7.86 6.33
N ALA A 75 10.48 -7.79 6.40
CA ALA A 75 11.40 -8.83 6.00
C ALA A 75 12.73 -8.72 6.76
N ALA A 76 13.45 -9.83 6.90
CA ALA A 76 14.84 -9.83 7.35
C ALA A 76 15.72 -9.03 6.37
N SER A 77 16.69 -8.32 6.92
CA SER A 77 17.74 -7.64 6.15
C SER A 77 18.86 -8.62 5.83
N GLU A 78 19.42 -8.51 4.63
CA GLU A 78 20.64 -9.25 4.25
C GLU A 78 21.92 -8.58 4.80
N LEU A 79 21.80 -7.38 5.37
CA LEU A 79 22.94 -6.56 5.82
C LEU A 79 23.49 -6.98 7.20
N GLY A 80 22.74 -7.75 7.99
CA GLY A 80 23.18 -8.17 9.31
C GLY A 80 22.12 -8.94 10.09
N ASP A 81 22.56 -9.70 11.10
CA ASP A 81 21.64 -10.47 11.94
C ASP A 81 20.74 -9.53 12.77
N ALA A 82 19.50 -9.97 12.98
CA ALA A 82 18.45 -9.22 13.68
C ALA A 82 18.13 -7.81 13.11
N GLN A 83 18.49 -7.53 11.86
CA GLN A 83 18.06 -6.33 11.15
C GLN A 83 16.86 -6.63 10.25
N TYR A 84 15.94 -5.67 10.12
CA TYR A 84 14.70 -5.85 9.36
C TYR A 84 14.41 -4.66 8.48
N TYR A 85 14.03 -4.93 7.22
CA TYR A 85 13.42 -3.91 6.37
C TYR A 85 12.06 -3.52 6.93
N ARG A 86 11.77 -2.22 6.91
CA ARG A 86 10.49 -1.67 7.34
C ARG A 86 9.63 -1.34 6.13
N LEU A 87 8.32 -1.38 6.33
CA LEU A 87 7.37 -0.90 5.34
C LEU A 87 7.73 0.54 4.91
N PHE A 88 7.57 0.80 3.60
CA PHE A 88 7.75 2.14 3.06
C PHE A 88 6.84 3.15 3.77
N PRO A 89 7.34 4.37 4.02
CA PRO A 89 6.55 5.42 4.65
C PRO A 89 5.36 5.81 3.79
N ARG A 90 4.45 6.59 4.38
CA ARG A 90 3.41 7.29 3.62
C ARG A 90 4.04 8.05 2.46
N SER A 91 3.47 7.89 1.26
CA SER A 91 3.93 8.61 0.07
C SER A 91 2.77 9.11 -0.76
N PHE A 92 3.04 10.17 -1.52
CA PHE A 92 2.09 10.80 -2.41
C PHE A 92 2.68 10.92 -3.81
N ARG A 93 1.84 10.73 -4.83
CA ARG A 93 2.21 10.92 -6.23
C ARG A 93 1.09 11.68 -6.92
N VAL A 94 1.47 12.61 -7.79
CA VAL A 94 0.54 13.27 -8.71
C VAL A 94 0.91 12.85 -10.12
N THR A 95 -0.07 12.60 -10.96
CA THR A 95 0.11 12.20 -12.36
C THR A 95 -0.87 12.98 -13.22
N ALA A 96 -0.38 13.46 -14.37
CA ALA A 96 -1.19 14.04 -15.43
C ALA A 96 -0.97 13.21 -16.70
N SER A 97 -2.03 12.86 -17.41
CA SER A 97 -1.97 12.00 -18.60
C SER A 97 -2.97 12.42 -19.68
N LEU A 98 -2.71 11.95 -20.91
CA LEU A 98 -3.60 12.03 -22.05
C LEU A 98 -4.20 10.64 -22.31
N ARG A 99 -5.52 10.56 -22.49
CA ARG A 99 -6.28 9.37 -22.88
C ARG A 99 -6.73 9.55 -24.33
N PHE A 100 -6.33 8.61 -25.19
CA PHE A 100 -6.69 8.56 -26.62
C PHE A 100 -7.68 7.42 -26.86
#